data_AF-A0A2N1Y2E9-F1
#
_entry.id   AF-A0A2N1Y2E9-F1
#
_cell.length_a   1.000
_cell.length_b   1.000
_cell.length_c   1.000
_cell.angle_alpha   90.00
_cell.angle_beta   90.00
_cell.angle_gamma   90.00
#
_symmetry.space_group_name_H-M   'P 1'
#
loop_
_entity.id
_entity.type
_entity.pdbx_description
1 polymer ?
#
loop_
_entity_poly.entity_id
_entity_poly.type
_entity_poly.pdbx_seq_one_letter_code
_entity_poly.pdbx_strand_id
1 'polypeptide(L)' 'MSDEASDDVMLIDDPRVPEWVRARGRRFRQPAAFTEALDTDEYALFASDGELIDLIYRDNE' A
#
# COMPACT_ATOMS: atom_id res chain seq x y z
N MET A 1 0.02 -26.95 4.56
CA MET A 1 -1.03 -25.92 4.56
C MET A 1 -0.27 -24.63 4.68
N SER A 2 0.01 -24.00 3.55
CA SER A 2 0.85 -22.81 3.49
C SER A 2 0.00 -21.78 2.78
N ASP A 3 -0.51 -20.79 3.52
CA ASP A 3 -0.98 -19.49 3.03
C ASP A 3 -1.47 -18.66 4.24
N GLU A 4 -0.59 -18.48 5.22
CA GLU A 4 -0.75 -17.46 6.28
C GLU A 4 0.43 -16.49 6.20
N ALA A 5 0.88 -16.14 4.99
CA ALA A 5 1.37 -14.79 4.78
C ALA A 5 0.11 -13.93 4.77
N SER A 6 -0.34 -13.53 5.96
CA SER A 6 -1.33 -12.47 6.06
C SER A 6 -0.69 -11.23 5.48
N ASP A 7 -0.90 -11.02 4.19
CA ASP A 7 -0.78 -9.73 3.51
C ASP A 7 -1.77 -8.79 4.22
N ASP A 8 -1.34 -8.28 5.38
CA ASP A 8 -2.17 -7.50 6.26
C ASP A 8 -2.41 -6.16 5.58
N VAL A 9 -3.62 -6.00 5.03
CA VAL A 9 -4.11 -4.70 4.59
C VAL A 9 -4.10 -3.75 5.79
N MET A 10 -3.30 -2.69 5.67
CA MET A 10 -3.11 -1.68 6.70
C MET A 10 -3.69 -0.34 6.26
N LEU A 11 -4.05 0.52 7.22
CA LEU A 11 -4.37 1.90 6.92
C LEU A 11 -3.16 2.59 6.29
N ILE A 12 -3.38 3.42 5.27
CA ILE A 12 -2.28 4.12 4.59
C ILE A 12 -1.48 4.99 5.58
N ASP A 13 -2.12 5.55 6.60
CA ASP A 13 -1.46 6.41 7.58
C ASP A 13 -0.87 5.64 8.78
N ASP A 14 -0.92 4.29 8.76
CA ASP A 14 -0.29 3.48 9.80
C ASP A 14 1.22 3.78 9.87
N PRO A 15 1.78 4.04 11.07
CA PRO A 15 3.20 4.37 11.24
C PRO A 15 4.18 3.33 10.67
N ARG A 16 3.75 2.07 10.50
CA ARG A 16 4.54 0.99 9.91
C ARG A 16 4.66 1.14 8.39
N VAL A 17 3.77 1.89 7.74
CA VAL A 17 3.84 2.15 6.29
C VAL A 17 4.97 3.15 5.99
N PRO A 18 5.90 2.81 5.08
CA PRO A 18 6.98 3.71 4.72
C PRO A 18 6.47 5.08 4.23
N GLU A 19 7.19 6.15 4.58
CA GLU A 19 6.76 7.51 4.21
C GLU A 19 6.59 7.70 2.69
N TRP A 20 7.43 7.05 1.88
CA TRP A 20 7.34 7.13 0.42
C TRP A 20 6.04 6.52 -0.12
N VAL A 21 5.55 5.43 0.48
CA VAL A 21 4.25 4.81 0.17
C VAL A 21 3.11 5.75 0.54
N ARG A 22 3.15 6.32 1.76
CA ARG A 22 2.16 7.30 2.23
C ARG A 22 2.10 8.55 1.36
N ALA A 23 3.27 9.06 0.98
CA ALA A 23 3.38 10.21 0.10
C ALA A 23 2.82 9.91 -1.30
N ARG A 24 2.99 8.68 -1.81
CA ARG A 24 2.43 8.25 -3.09
C ARG A 24 0.89 8.12 -3.01
N GLY A 25 0.37 7.50 -1.95
CA GLY A 25 -1.07 7.34 -1.71
C GLY A 25 -1.85 8.66 -1.62
N ARG A 26 -1.19 9.78 -1.27
CA ARG A 26 -1.81 11.11 -1.21
C ARG A 26 -1.88 11.84 -2.56
N ARG A 27 -1.21 11.34 -3.61
CA ARG A 27 -1.13 12.03 -4.91
C ARG A 27 -2.34 11.80 -5.80
N PHE A 28 -3.14 10.78 -5.52
CA PHE A 28 -4.33 10.45 -6.30
C PHE A 28 -5.47 11.43 -6.02
N ARG A 29 -6.37 11.59 -7.00
CA ARG A 29 -7.56 12.45 -6.87
C ARG A 29 -8.43 12.04 -5.68
N GLN A 30 -8.56 10.74 -5.47
CA GLN A 30 -9.03 10.15 -4.21
C GLN A 30 -7.80 9.52 -3.54
N PRO A 31 -7.37 10.03 -2.38
CA PRO A 31 -6.24 9.43 -1.67
C PRO A 31 -6.50 7.96 -1.37
N ALA A 32 -5.43 7.15 -1.42
CA ALA A 32 -5.48 5.79 -0.90
C ALA A 32 -5.88 5.81 0.57
N ALA A 33 -6.73 4.88 0.99
CA ALA A 33 -7.13 4.68 2.38
C ALA A 33 -6.38 3.52 3.02
N PHE A 34 -6.02 2.52 2.21
CA PHE A 34 -5.34 1.30 2.65
C PHE A 34 -4.15 0.95 1.77
N THR A 35 -3.28 0.11 2.29
CA THR A 35 -2.16 -0.47 1.57
C THR A 35 -1.89 -1.89 2.02
N GLU A 36 -1.36 -2.70 1.11
CA GLU A 36 -0.95 -4.07 1.36
C GLU A 36 0.51 -4.19 0.89
N ALA A 37 1.36 -4.73 1.75
CA ALA A 37 2.75 -5.03 1.38
C ALA A 37 2.77 -6.39 0.69
N LEU A 38 3.17 -6.42 -0.59
CA LEU A 38 3.15 -7.64 -1.40
C LEU A 38 4.52 -8.35 -1.41
N ASP A 39 5.59 -7.56 -1.49
CA ASP A 39 6.98 -8.03 -1.42
C ASP A 39 7.87 -6.89 -0.86
N THR A 40 9.17 -7.15 -0.82
CA THR A 40 10.22 -6.21 -0.51
C THR A 40 10.10 -5.01 -1.44
N ASP A 41 9.73 -3.86 -0.86
CA ASP A 41 9.58 -2.60 -1.57
C ASP A 41 8.43 -2.54 -2.61
N GLU A 42 7.48 -3.47 -2.55
CA GLU A 42 6.28 -3.50 -3.39
C GLU A 42 5.00 -3.37 -2.55
N TYR A 43 4.13 -2.44 -2.93
CA TYR A 43 2.90 -2.14 -2.18
C TYR A 43 1.72 -1.94 -3.14
N ALA A 44 0.58 -2.56 -2.82
CA ALA A 44 -0.70 -2.21 -3.41
C ALA A 44 -1.37 -1.08 -2.61
N LEU A 45 -2.06 -0.17 -3.31
CA LEU A 45 -2.81 0.95 -2.73
C LEU A 45 -4.28 0.81 -3.03
N PHE A 46 -5.14 0.97 -2.02
CA PHE A 46 -6.59 0.80 -2.17
C PHE A 46 -7.35 2.05 -1.73
N ALA A 47 -8.48 2.31 -2.39
CA ALA A 47 -9.44 3.33 -2.03
C ALA A 47 -10.25 2.92 -0.79
N SER A 48 -11.04 3.85 -0.25
CA SER A 48 -11.87 3.61 0.95
C SER A 48 -12.98 2.58 0.73
N ASP A 49 -13.36 2.31 -0.51
CA ASP A 49 -14.32 1.27 -0.92
C ASP A 49 -13.66 -0.08 -1.18
N GLY A 50 -12.33 -0.17 -1.06
CA GLY A 50 -11.55 -1.38 -1.32
C GLY A 50 -11.11 -1.56 -2.76
N GLU A 51 -11.40 -0.63 -3.68
CA GLU A 51 -10.87 -0.72 -5.05
C GLU A 51 -9.35 -0.51 -5.09
N LEU A 52 -8.65 -1.32 -5.88
CA LEU A 52 -7.22 -1.15 -6.15
C LEU A 52 -7.02 0.12 -6.98
N ILE A 53 -6.21 1.05 -6.47
CA ILE A 53 -5.87 2.31 -7.12
C ILE A 53 -4.60 2.16 -7.96
N ASP A 54 -3.54 1.60 -7.36
CA ASP A 54 -2.21 1.52 -7.99
C ASP A 54 -1.37 0.43 -7.32
N LEU A 55 -0.34 -0.01 -8.04
CA LEU A 55 0.70 -0.90 -7.55
C LEU A 55 2.03 -0.15 -7.63
N ILE A 56 2.70 0.04 -6.51
CA ILE A 56 3.86 0.90 -6.41
C ILE A 56 5.09 0.12 -5.97
N TYR A 57 6.22 0.48 -6.57
CA TYR A 57 7.52 -0.11 -6.30
C TYR A 57 8.47 0.99 -5.83
N ARG A 58 9.41 0.64 -4.96
CA ARG A 58 10.53 1.54 -4.69
C ARG A 58 11.49 1.51 -5.86
N ASP A 59 11.56 2.60 -6.61
CA ASP A 59 12.63 2.79 -7.57
C ASP A 59 13.96 2.86 -6.80
N ASN A 60 14.80 1.85 -7.03
CA ASN A 60 16.20 1.84 -6.60
C ASN A 60 17.03 2.59 -7.65
N GLU A 61 16.96 3.93 -7.66
CA GLU A 61 17.94 4.75 -8.39
C GLU A 61 19.25 4.94 -7.58
#